data_AF-A0A2M8HBH7-F1
#
_entry.id   AF-A0A2M8HBH7-F1
#
_cell.length_a   1.000
_cell.length_b   1.000
_cell.length_c   1.000
_cell.angle_alpha   90.00
_cell.angle_beta   90.00
_cell.angle_gamma   90.00
#
_symmetry.space_group_name_H-M   'P 1'
#
loop_
_entity.id
_entity.type
_entity.pdbx_description
1 polymer ?
#
loop_
_entity_poly.entity_id
_entity_poly.type
_entity_poly.pdbx_seq_one_letter_code
_entity_poly.pdbx_strand_id
1 'polypeptide(L)'
;MRANHVCVMLSLLTASAGANDSFNSELSHFAGGAAMGAGFTAIADHYGYREHRGWIGFGVSTGIGIAAELVEQASGDDFSALDAGANALGAAVGAYSTDRWWLAPVVLPEAHYVGLVSNYRF
;
A
#
# COMPACT_ATOMS: atom_id res chain seq x y z
N MET A 1 7.65 -1.60 -22.13
CA MET A 1 7.83 -2.09 -20.74
C MET A 1 7.14 -1.18 -19.70
N ARG A 2 5.88 -0.75 -19.90
CA ARG A 2 5.18 0.14 -18.94
C ARG A 2 3.96 -0.51 -18.27
N ALA A 3 3.42 -1.60 -18.83
CA ALA A 3 2.22 -2.27 -18.31
C ALA A 3 2.51 -3.25 -17.14
N ASN A 4 3.73 -3.78 -17.05
CA ASN A 4 4.02 -4.90 -16.14
C ASN A 4 4.08 -4.50 -14.66
N HIS A 5 4.40 -3.24 -14.33
CA HIS A 5 4.46 -2.77 -12.94
C HIS A 5 3.07 -2.58 -12.34
N VAL A 6 2.10 -2.17 -13.17
CA VAL A 6 0.70 -1.99 -12.77
C VAL A 6 0.06 -3.33 -12.42
N CYS A 7 0.32 -4.36 -13.22
CA CYS A 7 -0.23 -5.70 -12.98
C CYS A 7 0.31 -6.35 -11.70
N VAL A 8 1.59 -6.18 -11.37
CA VAL A 8 2.18 -6.74 -10.15
C VAL A 8 1.67 -6.05 -8.89
N MET A 9 1.51 -4.71 -8.92
CA MET A 9 0.86 -4.00 -7.82
C MET A 9 -0.60 -4.46 -7.62
N LEU A 10 -1.34 -4.63 -8.71
CA LEU A 10 -2.73 -5.13 -8.67
C LEU A 10 -2.82 -6.57 -8.14
N SER A 11 -1.81 -7.40 -8.41
CA SER A 11 -1.74 -8.80 -7.94
C SER A 11 -1.49 -8.89 -6.43
N LEU A 12 -0.66 -8.01 -5.88
CA LEU A 12 -0.40 -7.93 -4.44
C LEU A 12 -1.65 -7.46 -3.67
N LEU A 13 -2.50 -6.63 -4.28
CA LEU A 13 -3.80 -6.25 -3.72
C LEU A 13 -4.77 -7.43 -3.58
N THR A 14 -4.63 -8.49 -4.37
CA THR A 14 -5.58 -9.62 -4.41
C THR A 14 -5.26 -10.78 -3.46
N ALA A 15 -4.16 -10.72 -2.71
CA ALA A 15 -3.69 -11.84 -1.87
C ALA A 15 -4.39 -11.95 -0.49
N SER A 16 -5.38 -11.12 -0.19
CA SER A 16 -6.14 -11.13 1.07
C SER A 16 -7.21 -12.24 1.12
N ALA A 17 -6.79 -13.51 1.03
CA ALA A 17 -7.70 -14.64 1.12
C ALA A 17 -7.57 -15.37 2.47
N GLY A 18 -8.25 -14.84 3.50
CA GLY A 18 -8.86 -15.59 4.60
C GLY A 18 -8.25 -15.44 6.01
N ALA A 19 -8.98 -14.78 6.94
CA ALA A 19 -9.14 -15.18 8.37
C ALA A 19 -9.98 -14.20 9.24
N ASN A 20 -11.07 -14.69 9.87
CA ASN A 20 -11.84 -14.16 11.04
C ASN A 20 -12.33 -12.69 11.04
N ASP A 21 -13.65 -12.44 10.96
CA ASP A 21 -14.29 -11.14 10.67
C ASP A 21 -13.69 -9.89 11.32
N SER A 22 -13.37 -9.86 12.62
CA SER A 22 -12.69 -8.69 13.24
C SER A 22 -11.24 -8.57 12.78
N PHE A 23 -10.41 -9.60 13.05
CA PHE A 23 -8.99 -9.59 12.68
C PHE A 23 -8.76 -9.49 11.17
N ASN A 24 -9.69 -10.01 10.35
CA ASN A 24 -9.71 -9.88 8.90
C ASN A 24 -9.89 -8.44 8.50
N SER A 25 -10.83 -7.73 9.15
CA SER A 25 -11.19 -6.36 8.82
C SER A 25 -9.99 -5.47 9.08
N GLU A 26 -9.46 -5.45 10.30
CA GLU A 26 -8.34 -4.55 10.62
C GLU A 26 -7.07 -4.91 9.83
N LEU A 27 -6.82 -6.20 9.59
CA LEU A 27 -5.71 -6.65 8.74
C LEU A 27 -5.89 -6.22 7.28
N SER A 28 -7.12 -6.24 6.76
CA SER A 28 -7.42 -5.78 5.40
C SER A 28 -7.27 -4.27 5.26
N HIS A 29 -7.70 -3.49 6.26
CA HIS A 29 -7.46 -2.05 6.34
C HIS A 29 -5.95 -1.77 6.41
N PHE A 30 -5.22 -2.51 7.24
CA PHE A 30 -3.76 -2.42 7.32
C PHE A 30 -3.08 -2.77 5.99
N ALA A 31 -3.44 -3.88 5.37
CA ALA A 31 -2.85 -4.32 4.10
C ALA A 31 -3.18 -3.33 2.97
N GLY A 32 -4.42 -2.85 2.91
CA GLY A 32 -4.85 -1.82 1.96
C GLY A 32 -4.09 -0.52 2.15
N GLY A 33 -3.96 -0.06 3.40
CA GLY A 33 -3.14 1.09 3.75
C GLY A 33 -1.69 0.91 3.33
N ALA A 34 -1.08 -0.25 3.63
CA ALA A 34 0.30 -0.55 3.25
C ALA A 34 0.50 -0.56 1.73
N ALA A 35 -0.42 -1.15 0.99
CA ALA A 35 -0.37 -1.14 -0.47
C ALA A 35 -0.49 0.29 -1.03
N MET A 36 -1.41 1.10 -0.51
CA MET A 36 -1.58 2.50 -0.94
C MET A 36 -0.39 3.37 -0.57
N GLY A 37 0.11 3.29 0.67
CA GLY A 37 1.28 4.04 1.13
C GLY A 37 2.51 3.73 0.29
N ALA A 38 2.75 2.45 -0.02
CA ALA A 38 3.80 2.03 -0.93
C ALA A 38 3.59 2.57 -2.36
N GLY A 39 2.37 2.45 -2.90
CA GLY A 39 2.01 2.92 -4.23
C GLY A 39 2.23 4.42 -4.42
N PHE A 40 1.72 5.24 -3.50
CA PHE A 40 1.88 6.70 -3.58
C PHE A 40 3.33 7.13 -3.35
N THR A 41 4.10 6.44 -2.50
CA THR A 41 5.54 6.68 -2.39
C THR A 41 6.29 6.35 -3.68
N ALA A 42 5.94 5.25 -4.35
CA ALA A 42 6.53 4.88 -5.65
C ALA A 42 6.17 5.89 -6.75
N ILE A 43 4.94 6.39 -6.76
CA ILE A 43 4.51 7.46 -7.67
C ILE A 43 5.30 8.74 -7.41
N ALA A 44 5.38 9.19 -6.15
CA ALA A 44 6.14 10.39 -5.78
C ALA A 44 7.61 10.29 -6.21
N ASP A 45 8.21 9.11 -6.06
CA ASP A 45 9.58 8.84 -6.52
C ASP A 45 9.72 8.92 -8.05
N HIS A 46 8.75 8.37 -8.79
CA HIS A 46 8.73 8.39 -10.26
C HIS A 46 8.66 9.81 -10.82
N TYR A 47 7.90 10.69 -10.17
CA TYR A 47 7.75 12.09 -10.59
C TYR A 47 8.82 13.05 -10.02
N GLY A 48 9.82 12.53 -9.31
CA GLY A 48 10.97 13.31 -8.87
C GLY A 48 10.85 13.95 -7.48
N TYR A 49 9.81 13.67 -6.70
CA TYR A 49 9.61 14.17 -5.33
C TYR A 49 10.41 13.36 -4.29
N ARG A 50 11.70 13.14 -4.55
CA ARG A 50 12.52 12.14 -3.83
C ARG A 50 12.81 12.48 -2.38
N GLU A 51 12.88 13.77 -2.01
CA GLU A 51 13.17 14.20 -0.63
C GLU A 51 12.06 13.89 0.36
N HIS A 52 10.81 13.82 -0.10
CA HIS A 52 9.63 13.68 0.78
C HIS A 52 8.69 12.55 0.36
N ARG A 53 9.09 11.68 -0.57
CA ARG A 53 8.25 10.61 -1.12
C ARG A 53 7.61 9.69 -0.08
N GLY A 54 8.29 9.38 1.02
CA GLY A 54 7.71 8.61 2.13
C GLY A 54 6.57 9.35 2.82
N TRP A 55 6.77 10.63 3.13
CA TRP A 55 5.74 11.49 3.72
C TRP A 55 4.56 11.76 2.77
N ILE A 56 4.84 11.93 1.47
CA ILE A 56 3.80 12.08 0.45
C ILE A 56 2.97 10.80 0.37
N GLY A 57 3.61 9.64 0.29
CA GLY A 57 2.88 8.37 0.20
C GLY A 57 2.05 8.08 1.44
N PHE A 58 2.62 8.28 2.63
CA PHE A 58 1.89 8.15 3.89
C PHE A 58 0.71 9.13 3.98
N GLY A 59 0.96 10.41 3.71
CA GLY A 59 -0.04 11.48 3.86
C GLY A 59 -1.21 11.33 2.89
N VAL A 60 -0.92 11.05 1.62
CA VAL A 60 -1.97 10.83 0.60
C VAL A 60 -2.77 9.57 0.93
N SER A 61 -2.10 8.46 1.25
CA SER A 61 -2.78 7.20 1.59
C SER A 61 -3.67 7.33 2.82
N THR A 62 -3.17 7.93 3.90
CA THR A 62 -3.93 8.11 5.15
C THR A 62 -5.11 9.06 4.94
N GLY A 63 -4.92 10.14 4.16
CA GLY A 63 -6.00 11.06 3.82
C GLY A 63 -7.13 10.38 3.04
N ILE A 64 -6.80 9.50 2.09
CA ILE A 64 -7.79 8.70 1.36
C ILE A 64 -8.48 7.71 2.30
N GLY A 65 -7.73 7.03 3.18
CA GLY A 65 -8.30 6.11 4.18
C GLY A 65 -9.33 6.79 5.07
N ILE A 66 -9.01 7.97 5.62
CA ILE A 66 -9.96 8.74 6.44
C ILE A 66 -11.18 9.19 5.63
N ALA A 67 -10.98 9.62 4.37
CA ALA A 67 -12.09 10.01 3.51
C ALA A 67 -13.03 8.83 3.20
N ALA A 68 -12.50 7.62 3.02
CA ALA A 68 -13.29 6.41 2.81
C ALA A 68 -14.18 6.10 4.02
N GLU A 69 -13.63 6.14 5.24
CA GLU A 69 -14.38 5.92 6.48
C GLU A 69 -15.48 6.98 6.69
N LEU A 70 -15.23 8.24 6.30
CA LEU A 70 -16.25 9.30 6.35
C LEU A 70 -17.37 9.06 5.33
N VAL A 71 -17.07 8.48 4.18
CA VAL A 71 -18.08 8.11 3.16
C VAL A 71 -18.90 6.91 3.63
N GLU A 72 -18.28 5.92 4.25
CA GLU A 72 -18.99 4.79 4.89
C GLU A 72 -19.90 5.30 6.01
N GLN A 73 -19.40 6.22 6.84
CA GLN A 73 -20.22 6.86 7.87
C GLN A 73 -21.43 7.62 7.28
N ALA A 74 -21.23 8.35 6.19
CA ALA A 74 -22.30 9.06 5.50
C ALA A 74 -23.29 8.10 4.79
N SER A 75 -22.88 6.87 4.51
CA SER A 75 -23.68 5.84 3.82
C SER A 75 -24.51 4.98 4.77
N GLY A 76 -24.34 5.16 6.09
CA GLY A 76 -25.16 4.52 7.12
C GLY A 76 -24.40 3.61 8.09
N ASP A 77 -23.09 3.45 7.92
CA ASP A 77 -22.23 2.74 8.87
C ASP A 77 -21.67 3.69 9.95
N ASP A 78 -20.99 3.15 10.96
CA ASP A 78 -20.31 3.93 12.00
C ASP A 78 -18.83 4.14 11.64
N PHE A 79 -18.28 5.32 11.96
CA PHE A 79 -16.85 5.58 11.78
C PHE A 79 -16.02 4.70 12.72
N SER A 80 -15.11 3.92 12.16
CA SER A 80 -14.25 3.03 12.94
C SER A 80 -12.85 3.61 13.09
N ALA A 81 -12.56 4.11 14.31
CA ALA A 81 -11.22 4.60 14.63
C ALA A 81 -10.14 3.50 14.55
N LEU A 82 -10.53 2.23 14.72
CA LEU A 82 -9.65 1.08 14.58
C LEU A 82 -9.30 0.82 13.12
N ASP A 83 -10.28 0.88 12.21
CA ASP A 83 -10.05 0.67 10.79
C ASP A 83 -9.25 1.82 10.17
N ALA A 84 -9.60 3.07 10.51
CA ALA A 84 -8.81 4.25 10.17
C ALA A 84 -7.37 4.16 10.70
N GLY A 85 -7.20 3.69 11.95
CA GLY A 85 -5.90 3.53 12.59
C GLY A 85 -5.06 2.41 11.97
N ALA A 86 -5.67 1.25 11.70
CA ALA A 86 -5.03 0.12 11.05
C ALA A 86 -4.57 0.49 9.64
N ASN A 87 -5.43 1.20 8.88
CA ASN A 87 -5.08 1.73 7.56
C ASN A 87 -3.91 2.71 7.64
N ALA A 88 -3.93 3.68 8.56
CA ALA A 88 -2.84 4.63 8.74
C ALA A 88 -1.51 3.95 9.10
N LEU A 89 -1.53 2.95 9.99
CA LEU A 89 -0.34 2.16 10.34
C LEU A 89 0.19 1.37 9.15
N GLY A 90 -0.71 0.75 8.38
CA GLY A 90 -0.39 0.11 7.12
C GLY A 90 0.32 1.07 6.18
N ALA A 91 -0.29 2.22 5.92
CA ALA A 91 0.22 3.28 5.06
C ALA A 91 1.61 3.75 5.48
N ALA A 92 1.85 3.90 6.78
CA ALA A 92 3.16 4.24 7.31
C ALA A 92 4.21 3.15 6.99
N VAL A 93 3.88 1.88 7.21
CA VAL A 93 4.77 0.75 6.91
C VAL A 93 5.07 0.66 5.41
N GLY A 94 4.04 0.75 4.55
CA GLY A 94 4.19 0.70 3.10
C GLY A 94 5.01 1.86 2.52
N ALA A 95 4.74 3.08 2.99
CA ALA A 95 5.47 4.26 2.59
C ALA A 95 6.94 4.22 3.07
N TYR A 96 7.17 3.86 4.34
CA TYR A 96 8.52 3.75 4.90
C TYR A 96 9.36 2.67 4.19
N SER A 97 8.78 1.49 3.98
CA SER A 97 9.47 0.41 3.28
C SER A 97 9.84 0.79 1.85
N THR A 98 8.94 1.45 1.12
CA THR A 98 9.19 1.90 -0.27
C THR A 98 10.12 3.11 -0.37
N ASP A 99 10.09 3.99 0.63
CA ASP A 99 11.01 5.12 0.72
C ASP A 99 12.45 4.64 0.95
N ARG A 100 12.62 3.63 1.81
CA ARG A 100 13.93 3.14 2.22
C ARG A 100 14.47 2.00 1.36
N TRP A 101 13.61 1.25 0.67
CA TRP A 101 14.00 0.09 -0.13
C TRP A 101 13.41 0.20 -1.55
N TRP A 102 14.22 -0.02 -2.58
CA TRP A 102 13.69 -0.31 -3.92
C TRP A 102 13.10 -1.72 -3.89
N LEU A 103 11.78 -1.83 -4.02
CA LEU A 103 11.12 -3.09 -4.31
C LEU A 103 10.97 -3.19 -5.84
N ALA A 104 11.89 -3.95 -6.45
CA ALA A 104 11.85 -4.21 -7.89
C ALA A 104 11.27 -5.61 -8.12
N PRO A 105 10.18 -5.75 -8.90
CA PRO A 105 9.69 -7.06 -9.29
C PRO A 105 10.72 -7.72 -10.21
N VAL A 106 11.09 -8.96 -9.89
CA VAL A 106 11.93 -9.81 -10.73
C VAL A 106 11.05 -10.85 -11.37
N VAL A 107 10.96 -10.81 -12.69
CA VAL A 107 10.27 -11.80 -13.50
C VAL A 107 11.34 -12.58 -14.25
N LEU A 108 11.39 -13.89 -14.01
CA LEU A 108 12.27 -14.84 -14.70
C LEU A 108 11.35 -15.85 -15.41
N PRO A 109 10.90 -15.55 -16.64
CA PRO A 109 9.97 -16.39 -17.39
C PRO A 109 10.50 -17.81 -17.58
N GLU A 110 11.80 -17.96 -17.83
CA GLU A 110 12.46 -19.25 -18.08
C GLU A 110 12.49 -20.13 -16.83
N ALA A 111 12.42 -19.53 -15.65
CA ALA A 111 12.38 -20.22 -14.35
C ALA A 111 10.96 -20.32 -13.76
N HIS A 112 9.93 -19.83 -14.47
CA HIS A 112 8.56 -19.72 -13.97
C HIS A 112 8.49 -19.00 -12.61
N TYR A 113 9.30 -17.96 -12.44
CA TYR A 113 9.48 -17.29 -11.16
C TYR A 113 9.08 -15.81 -11.25
N VAL A 114 8.23 -15.39 -10.31
CA VAL A 114 7.92 -13.98 -10.04
C VAL A 114 8.24 -13.74 -8.58
N GLY A 115 9.15 -12.80 -8.32
CA GLY A 115 9.55 -12.43 -6.97
C GLY A 115 9.83 -10.94 -6.82
N LEU A 116 10.29 -10.57 -5.64
CA LEU A 116 10.68 -9.20 -5.31
C LEU A 116 12.15 -9.20 -4.89
N VAL A 117 12.93 -8.29 -5.47
CA VAL A 117 14.27 -7.97 -4.98
C VAL A 117 14.20 -6.64 -4.26
N SER A 118 14.73 -6.63 -3.04
CA SER A 118 14.77 -5.46 -2.18
C SER A 118 16.20 -4.92 -2.10
N ASN A 119 16.43 -3.67 -2.50
CA ASN A 119 17.73 -3.00 -2.33
C ASN A 119 17.58 -1.76 -1.45
N TYR A 120 18.44 -1.64 -0.43
CA TYR A 120 18.44 -0.48 0.44
C TYR A 120 18.87 0.78 -0.32
N ARG A 121 18.11 1.87 -0.20
CA ARG A 121 18.37 3.17 -0.83
C ARG A 121 19.25 3.99 0.10
N PHE A 122 20.51 4.25 -0.25
CA PHE A 122 21.35 5.23 0.44
C PHE A 122 20.82 6.64 0.23
#